data_AF-G2J596-F1
#
_entry.id   AF-G2J596-F1
#
_cell.length_a   1.000
_cell.length_b   1.000
_cell.length_c   1.000
_cell.angle_alpha   90.00
_cell.angle_beta   90.00
_cell.angle_gamma   90.00
#
_symmetry.space_group_name_H-M   'P 1'
#
loop_
_entity.id
_entity.type
_entity.pdbx_description
1 polymer ?
#
loop_
_entity_poly.entity_id
_entity_poly.type
_entity_poly.pdbx_seq_one_letter_code
_entity_poly.pdbx_strand_id
1 'polypeptide(L)'
;MALAGKGVQLAILSACLTGAGNHSDAFAVLASALIVSGIPAVVANQYPIPIKSIAPFVGSVYTSLALEGDIDRAVAEGRAALSIGIGSTTSGEAVVEWGIPTL
;
A
#
# COMPACT_ATOMS: atom_id res chain seq x y z
N MET A 1 14.20 7.67 -16.74
CA MET A 1 13.29 7.18 -15.68
C MET A 1 11.93 6.88 -16.31
N ALA A 2 11.39 5.66 -16.18
CA ALA A 2 10.28 5.20 -17.04
C ALA A 2 8.88 5.74 -16.67
N LEU A 3 8.66 6.11 -15.39
CA LEU A 3 7.35 6.50 -14.85
C LEU A 3 7.23 8.03 -14.59
N ALA A 4 8.35 8.67 -14.27
CA ALA A 4 8.43 10.11 -14.01
C ALA A 4 7.97 10.93 -15.22
N GLY A 5 7.10 11.93 -14.99
CA GLY A 5 6.61 12.82 -16.05
C GLY A 5 5.64 12.17 -17.04
N LYS A 6 5.17 10.94 -16.80
CA LYS A 6 4.18 10.25 -17.65
C LYS A 6 2.73 10.39 -17.20
N GLY A 7 2.46 11.31 -16.27
CA GLY A 7 1.12 11.51 -15.70
C GLY A 7 0.73 10.48 -14.62
N VAL A 8 1.64 9.61 -14.20
CA VAL A 8 1.41 8.70 -13.07
C VAL A 8 1.34 9.50 -11.78
N GLN A 9 0.18 9.51 -11.13
CA GLN A 9 -0.06 10.24 -9.87
C GLN A 9 0.07 9.35 -8.63
N LEU A 10 -0.12 8.04 -8.79
CA LEU A 10 -0.17 7.07 -7.69
C LEU A 10 0.48 5.76 -8.12
N ALA A 11 1.32 5.19 -7.26
CA ALA A 11 1.80 3.81 -7.37
C ALA A 11 1.34 2.98 -6.16
N ILE A 12 0.74 1.82 -6.40
CA ILE A 12 0.38 0.87 -5.33
C ILE A 12 1.33 -0.33 -5.43
N LEU A 13 2.15 -0.54 -4.40
CA LEU A 13 3.19 -1.56 -4.37
C LEU A 13 2.70 -2.81 -3.63
N SER A 14 2.05 -3.71 -4.34
CA SER A 14 1.50 -4.99 -3.86
C SER A 14 2.58 -6.06 -3.55
N ALA A 15 3.71 -5.67 -2.98
CA ALA A 15 4.81 -6.55 -2.60
C ALA A 15 5.27 -6.26 -1.17
N CYS A 16 5.85 -7.28 -0.52
CA CYS A 16 6.35 -7.18 0.85
C CYS A 16 7.48 -6.15 0.98
N LEU A 17 7.59 -5.50 2.15
CA LEU A 17 8.74 -4.67 2.55
C LEU A 17 9.05 -3.49 1.61
N THR A 18 8.12 -3.08 0.76
CA THR A 18 8.32 -1.98 -0.20
C THR A 18 8.44 -0.59 0.44
N GLY A 19 7.97 -0.46 1.70
CA GLY A 19 8.16 0.72 2.55
C GLY A 19 9.20 0.51 3.66
N ALA A 20 9.85 -0.66 3.69
CA ALA A 20 10.88 -0.98 4.68
C ALA A 20 12.27 -0.61 4.16
N GLY A 21 13.18 -0.31 5.07
CA GLY A 21 14.57 0.03 4.75
C GLY A 21 15.07 1.21 5.60
N ASN A 22 16.30 1.64 5.32
CA ASN A 22 16.86 2.80 5.99
C ASN A 22 16.33 4.09 5.36
N HIS A 23 15.37 4.74 6.02
CA HIS A 23 14.79 6.01 5.55
C HIS A 23 15.79 7.18 5.54
N SER A 24 16.99 7.04 6.13
CA SER A 24 18.07 8.02 5.99
C SER A 24 18.80 7.93 4.64
N ASP A 25 18.60 6.85 3.89
CA ASP A 25 19.10 6.66 2.53
C ASP A 25 17.91 6.67 1.57
N ALA A 26 17.81 7.72 0.75
CA ALA A 26 16.71 7.97 -0.17
C ALA A 26 16.47 6.83 -1.19
N PHE A 27 17.47 5.98 -1.43
CA PHE A 27 17.38 4.86 -2.37
C PHE A 27 17.29 3.49 -1.70
N ALA A 28 17.40 3.42 -0.37
CA ALA A 28 17.26 2.17 0.37
C ALA A 28 15.79 1.74 0.56
N VAL A 29 14.83 2.63 0.29
CA VAL A 29 13.39 2.37 0.37
C VAL A 29 12.76 2.59 -1.00
N LEU A 30 12.11 1.56 -1.55
CA LEU A 30 11.52 1.62 -2.89
C LEU A 30 10.45 2.72 -3.02
N ALA A 31 9.58 2.86 -2.00
CA ALA A 31 8.58 3.91 -1.98
C ALA A 31 9.22 5.32 -2.04
N SER A 32 10.23 5.57 -1.21
CA SER A 32 10.97 6.83 -1.19
C SER A 32 11.65 7.12 -2.53
N ALA A 33 12.27 6.10 -3.14
CA ALA A 33 12.89 6.25 -4.46
C ALA A 33 11.87 6.68 -5.52
N LEU A 34 10.64 6.13 -5.50
CA LEU A 34 9.57 6.51 -6.44
C LEU A 34 9.07 7.94 -6.20
N ILE A 35 8.93 8.37 -4.94
CA ILE A 35 8.56 9.75 -4.57
C ILE A 35 9.62 10.74 -5.10
N VAL A 36 10.90 10.51 -4.79
CA VAL A 36 12.03 11.35 -5.27
C VAL A 36 12.09 11.40 -6.80
N SER A 37 11.61 10.35 -7.44
CA SER A 37 11.53 10.24 -8.90
C SER A 37 10.33 10.94 -9.52
N GLY A 38 9.49 11.61 -8.73
CA GLY A 38 8.38 12.42 -9.21
C GLY A 38 7.04 11.70 -9.31
N ILE A 39 6.85 10.56 -8.62
CA ILE A 39 5.51 10.02 -8.38
C ILE A 39 4.94 10.72 -7.13
N PRO A 40 3.78 11.39 -7.20
CA PRO A 40 3.24 12.15 -6.07
C PRO A 40 2.83 11.34 -4.84
N ALA A 41 2.34 10.10 -5.02
CA ALA A 41 1.88 9.25 -3.93
C ALA A 41 2.25 7.78 -4.16
N VAL A 42 2.63 7.06 -3.09
CA VAL A 42 3.00 5.65 -3.16
C VAL A 42 2.44 4.87 -1.97
N VAL A 43 1.56 3.90 -2.22
CA VAL A 43 1.12 2.96 -1.18
C VAL A 43 2.09 1.78 -1.11
N ALA A 44 2.66 1.52 0.07
CA ALA A 44 3.73 0.55 0.28
C ALA A 44 3.53 -0.30 1.55
N ASN A 45 4.32 -1.36 1.71
CA ASN A 45 4.21 -2.28 2.84
C ASN A 45 5.48 -2.23 3.70
N GLN A 46 5.36 -1.93 4.99
CA GLN A 46 6.49 -1.98 5.94
C GLN A 46 6.85 -3.41 6.37
N TYR A 47 5.92 -4.35 6.21
CA TYR A 47 6.05 -5.75 6.62
C TYR A 47 5.59 -6.68 5.49
N PRO A 48 5.82 -8.00 5.62
CA PRO A 48 5.23 -8.98 4.71
C PRO A 48 3.70 -8.91 4.73
N ILE A 49 3.08 -8.88 3.56
CA ILE A 49 1.62 -8.92 3.40
C ILE A 49 1.20 -10.24 2.75
N PRO A 50 0.25 -10.99 3.34
CA PRO A 50 -0.27 -12.21 2.71
C PRO A 50 -1.02 -11.89 1.40
N ILE A 51 -0.91 -12.79 0.41
CA ILE A 51 -1.66 -12.67 -0.86
C ILE A 51 -3.18 -12.60 -0.62
N LYS A 52 -3.69 -13.35 0.37
CA LYS A 52 -5.10 -13.31 0.77
C LYS A 52 -5.56 -11.94 1.31
N SER A 53 -4.62 -11.10 1.74
CA SER A 53 -4.87 -9.78 2.32
C SER A 53 -4.71 -8.66 1.28
N ILE A 54 -3.74 -8.77 0.37
CA ILE A 54 -3.48 -7.70 -0.62
C ILE A 54 -4.64 -7.51 -1.61
N ALA A 55 -5.27 -8.60 -2.06
CA ALA A 55 -6.38 -8.51 -3.03
C ALA A 55 -7.60 -7.73 -2.50
N PRO A 56 -8.16 -8.04 -1.30
CA PRO A 56 -9.28 -7.26 -0.76
C PRO A 56 -8.89 -5.82 -0.43
N PHE A 57 -7.66 -5.58 0.07
CA PHE A 57 -7.15 -4.22 0.28
C PHE A 57 -7.16 -3.40 -1.02
N VAL A 58 -6.47 -3.90 -2.05
CA VAL A 58 -6.31 -3.19 -3.33
C VAL A 58 -7.65 -3.01 -4.03
N GLY A 59 -8.53 -4.01 -3.96
CA GLY A 59 -9.90 -3.91 -4.48
C GLY A 59 -10.68 -2.77 -3.85
N SER A 60 -10.70 -2.69 -2.51
CA SER A 60 -11.38 -1.62 -1.78
C SER A 60 -10.77 -0.23 -2.05
N VAL A 61 -9.43 -0.13 -2.12
CA VAL A 61 -8.74 1.12 -2.49
C VAL A 61 -9.16 1.58 -3.87
N TYR A 62 -9.12 0.72 -4.90
CA TYR A 62 -9.51 1.11 -6.25
C TYR A 62 -10.99 1.48 -6.33
N THR A 63 -11.87 0.76 -5.62
CA THR A 63 -13.30 1.11 -5.57
C THR A 63 -13.53 2.48 -4.94
N SER A 64 -12.93 2.75 -3.78
CA SER A 64 -13.10 4.04 -3.09
C SER A 64 -12.47 5.20 -3.88
N LEU A 65 -11.27 5.00 -4.45
CA LEU A 65 -10.64 5.99 -5.35
C LEU A 65 -11.53 6.33 -6.55
N ALA A 66 -12.12 5.32 -7.19
CA ALA A 66 -12.96 5.53 -8.37
C ALA A 66 -14.27 6.27 -8.04
N LEU A 67 -14.76 6.16 -6.80
CA LEU A 67 -15.99 6.81 -6.34
C LEU A 67 -15.75 8.22 -5.81
N GLU A 68 -14.69 8.41 -5.03
CA GLU A 68 -14.50 9.62 -4.22
C GLU A 68 -13.26 10.43 -4.61
N GLY A 69 -12.27 9.81 -5.25
CA GLY A 69 -11.03 10.47 -5.70
C GLY A 69 -10.03 10.82 -4.59
N ASP A 70 -10.35 10.54 -3.33
CA ASP A 70 -9.49 10.81 -2.17
C ASP A 70 -8.68 9.56 -1.79
N ILE A 71 -7.35 9.67 -1.86
CA ILE A 71 -6.42 8.56 -1.59
C ILE A 71 -6.35 8.19 -0.11
N ASP A 72 -6.45 9.16 0.80
CA ASP A 72 -6.38 8.92 2.23
C ASP A 72 -7.62 8.12 2.68
N ARG A 73 -8.78 8.53 2.17
CA ARG A 73 -10.04 7.80 2.38
C ARG A 73 -9.99 6.41 1.77
N ALA A 74 -9.50 6.27 0.55
CA ALA A 74 -9.42 4.98 -0.12
C ALA A 74 -8.51 3.98 0.60
N VAL A 75 -7.37 4.43 1.12
CA VAL A 75 -6.49 3.58 1.94
C VAL A 75 -7.16 3.23 3.27
N ALA A 76 -7.89 4.16 3.89
CA ALA A 76 -8.66 3.87 5.11
C ALA A 76 -9.72 2.78 4.87
N GLU A 77 -10.48 2.86 3.78
CA GLU A 77 -11.44 1.82 3.37
C GLU A 77 -10.73 0.49 3.07
N GLY A 78 -9.59 0.53 2.38
CA GLY A 78 -8.75 -0.66 2.14
C GLY A 78 -8.33 -1.35 3.43
N ARG A 79 -7.92 -0.60 4.45
CA ARG A 79 -7.56 -1.12 5.77
C ARG A 79 -8.78 -1.72 6.50
N ALA A 80 -9.96 -1.12 6.35
CA ALA A 80 -11.19 -1.71 6.88
C ALA A 80 -11.51 -3.05 6.20
N ALA A 81 -11.30 -3.16 4.88
CA ALA A 81 -11.51 -4.40 4.13
C ALA A 81 -10.56 -5.55 4.57
N LEU A 82 -9.33 -5.23 5.01
CA LEU A 82 -8.43 -6.21 5.63
C LEU A 82 -9.00 -6.80 6.92
N SER A 83 -9.68 -5.97 7.72
CA SER A 83 -10.26 -6.38 9.01
C SER A 83 -11.47 -7.31 8.83
N ILE A 84 -12.22 -7.13 7.75
CA ILE A 84 -13.45 -7.89 7.45
C ILE A 84 -13.13 -9.26 6.82
N GLY A 85 -12.08 -9.37 6.00
CA GLY A 85 -11.67 -10.63 5.37
C GLY A 85 -11.03 -11.67 6.31
N ILE A 86 -10.64 -11.25 7.52
CA ILE A 86 -9.82 -12.06 8.47
C ILE A 86 -10.63 -12.50 9.71
N GLY A 87 -11.96 -12.31 9.70
CA GLY A 87 -12.86 -12.84 10.74
C GLY A 87 -12.92 -14.38 10.88
N SER A 88 -12.12 -15.16 10.11
CA SER A 88 -12.19 -16.63 10.11
C SER A 88 -10.86 -17.40 10.22
N THR A 89 -9.69 -16.74 10.39
CA THR A 89 -8.41 -17.48 10.53
C THR A 89 -7.70 -17.19 11.84
N THR A 90 -8.21 -17.74 12.92
CA THR A 90 -7.47 -18.01 14.16
C THR A 90 -6.46 -19.14 13.93
N SER A 91 -5.39 -18.86 13.18
CA SER A 91 -4.23 -19.74 13.08
C SER A 91 -3.00 -18.94 12.62
N GLY A 92 -2.34 -18.27 13.56
CA GLY A 92 -0.90 -18.00 13.57
C GLY A 92 -0.22 -17.10 12.51
N GLU A 93 -0.83 -16.78 11.36
CA GLU A 93 -0.02 -16.25 10.22
C GLU A 93 -0.46 -14.91 9.62
N ALA A 94 -1.49 -14.24 10.14
CA ALA A 94 -1.84 -12.91 9.65
C ALA A 94 -2.38 -12.04 10.78
N VAL A 95 -1.50 -11.29 11.44
CA VAL A 95 -1.91 -10.16 12.26
C VAL A 95 -2.30 -9.05 11.29
N VAL A 96 -3.58 -8.67 11.29
CA VAL A 96 -4.01 -7.37 10.77
C VAL A 96 -3.32 -6.33 11.62
N GLU A 97 -2.22 -5.79 11.14
CA GLU A 97 -1.53 -4.70 11.80
C GLU A 97 -1.87 -3.40 11.08
N TRP A 98 -2.27 -2.39 11.84
CA TRP A 98 -2.50 -1.03 11.36
C TRP A 98 -1.29 -0.44 10.60
N GLY A 99 -0.11 -1.06 10.67
CA GLY A 99 1.10 -0.68 9.94
C GLY A 99 1.18 -1.10 8.47
N ILE A 100 0.20 -1.86 7.92
CA ILE A 100 0.26 -2.36 6.54
C ILE A 100 -1.07 -2.15 5.81
N PRO A 101 -1.10 -1.49 4.63
CA PRO A 101 -0.01 -0.75 3.96
C PRO A 101 0.02 0.74 4.34
N THR A 102 1.20 1.36 4.32
CA THR A 102 1.38 2.81 4.56
C THR A 102 1.24 3.62 3.28
N LEU A 103 0.79 4.87 3.44
CA LEU A 103 0.84 5.92 2.43
C LEU A 103 2.21 6.60 2.40
#